data_AF-A0A8J3CR27-F1
#
_entry.id   AF-A0A8J3CR27-F1
#
_cell.length_a   1.000
_cell.length_b   1.000
_cell.length_c   1.000
_cell.angle_alpha   90.00
_cell.angle_beta   90.00
_cell.angle_gamma   90.00
#
_symmetry.space_group_name_H-M   'P 1'
#
loop_
_entity.id
_entity.type
_entity.pdbx_description
1 polymer ?
#
loop_
_entity_poly.entity_id
_entity_poly.type
_entity_poly.pdbx_seq_one_letter_code
_entity_poly.pdbx_strand_id
1 'polypeptide(L)'
;MANDMTPEEIAALEPVESPCMLICAMDRDSGHCFGCGRTTDEIAYWGLRTKDERDAIMAELPARLPPLKVKLEERRAKRRVNRRNRG
;
A
#
# COMPACT_ATOMS: atom_id res chain seq x y z
N MET A 1 -33.13 -1.42 6.74
CA MET A 1 -32.31 -1.67 7.95
C MET A 1 -31.14 -0.70 7.86
N ALA A 2 -31.30 0.49 8.45
CA ALA A 2 -30.29 1.54 8.36
C ALA A 2 -29.25 1.30 9.46
N ASN A 3 -27.98 1.24 9.08
CA ASN A 3 -26.84 1.41 9.98
C ASN A 3 -26.80 2.88 10.44
N ASP A 4 -27.78 3.30 11.24
CA ASP A 4 -27.80 4.62 11.86
C ASP A 4 -26.93 4.56 13.11
N MET A 5 -25.61 4.60 12.91
CA MET A 5 -24.66 4.81 14.00
C MET A 5 -24.71 6.28 14.38
N THR A 6 -24.89 6.55 15.67
CA THR A 6 -24.91 7.92 16.18
C THR A 6 -23.55 8.60 15.96
N PRO A 7 -23.51 9.93 15.82
CA PRO A 7 -22.24 10.67 15.71
C PRO A 7 -21.30 10.45 16.89
N GLU A 8 -21.84 10.21 18.10
CA GLU A 8 -21.08 9.91 19.32
C GLU A 8 -20.39 8.54 19.22
N GLU A 9 -21.07 7.54 18.68
CA GLU A 9 -20.50 6.20 18.43
C GLU A 9 -19.42 6.23 17.34
N ILE A 10 -19.61 7.03 16.28
CA ILE A 10 -18.59 7.20 15.23
C ILE A 10 -17.35 7.90 15.78
N ALA A 11 -17.54 8.93 16.61
CA ALA A 11 -16.42 9.66 17.21
C ALA A 11 -15.60 8.80 18.19
N ALA A 12 -16.21 7.76 18.76
CA ALA A 12 -15.53 6.82 19.65
C ALA A 12 -14.71 5.73 18.91
N LEU A 13 -14.79 5.65 17.57
CA LEU A 13 -13.96 4.72 16.80
C LEU A 13 -12.53 5.24 16.68
N GLU A 14 -11.56 4.42 17.10
CA GLU A 14 -10.16 4.72 16.83
C GLU A 14 -9.85 4.55 15.33
N PRO A 15 -9.32 5.58 14.65
CA PRO A 15 -8.99 5.48 13.24
C PRO A 15 -7.83 4.50 13.04
N VAL A 16 -8.00 3.56 12.11
CA VAL A 16 -6.95 2.60 11.74
C VAL A 16 -5.92 3.32 10.87
N GLU A 17 -4.71 3.50 11.41
CA GLU A 17 -3.58 4.05 10.65
C GLU A 17 -3.24 3.17 9.44
N SER A 18 -2.91 3.79 8.31
CA SER A 18 -2.62 3.09 7.06
C SER A 18 -1.52 3.80 6.26
N PRO A 19 -0.45 3.09 5.85
CA PRO A 19 0.63 3.65 5.05
C PRO A 19 0.26 3.78 3.55
N CYS A 20 -1.02 3.62 3.21
CA CYS A 20 -1.47 3.59 1.82
C CYS A 20 -1.41 4.98 1.18
N MET A 21 -0.67 5.11 0.07
CA MET A 21 -0.63 6.34 -0.74
C MET A 21 -1.52 6.25 -2.00
N LEU A 22 -2.53 5.38 -1.99
CA LEU A 22 -3.47 5.17 -3.10
C LEU A 22 -2.81 4.75 -4.44
N ILE A 23 -1.61 4.19 -4.36
CA ILE A 23 -0.93 3.54 -5.48
C ILE A 23 -1.07 2.04 -5.30
N CYS A 24 -1.88 1.39 -6.14
CA CYS A 24 -2.07 -0.05 -6.14
C CYS A 24 -1.34 -0.67 -7.34
N ALA A 25 -0.03 -0.88 -7.19
CA ALA A 25 0.78 -1.59 -8.18
C ALA A 25 1.78 -2.48 -7.45
N MET A 26 1.80 -3.77 -7.78
CA MET A 26 2.66 -4.77 -7.13
C MET A 26 3.91 -5.07 -7.96
N ASP A 27 5.04 -5.23 -7.27
CA ASP A 27 6.24 -5.86 -7.82
C ASP A 27 6.08 -7.38 -7.79
N ARG A 28 6.28 -8.04 -8.93
CA ARG A 28 6.07 -9.50 -9.02
C ARG A 28 7.21 -10.28 -8.37
N ASP A 29 8.42 -9.73 -8.33
CA ASP A 29 9.58 -10.44 -7.80
C ASP A 29 9.61 -10.38 -6.28
N SER A 30 9.39 -9.19 -5.71
CA SER A 30 9.43 -9.00 -4.26
C SER A 30 8.09 -9.19 -3.56
N GLY A 31 6.98 -9.19 -4.30
CA GLY A 31 5.63 -9.30 -3.72
C GLY A 31 5.13 -8.05 -3.00
N HIS A 32 5.85 -6.92 -3.10
CA HIS A 32 5.51 -5.68 -2.41
C HIS A 32 4.83 -4.65 -3.32
N CYS A 33 3.99 -3.81 -2.73
CA CYS A 33 3.38 -2.67 -3.38
C CYS A 33 4.37 -1.53 -3.60
N PHE A 34 4.48 -1.02 -4.83
CA PHE A 34 5.34 0.13 -5.17
C PHE A 34 4.99 1.42 -4.42
N GLY A 35 3.74 1.55 -3.97
CA GLY A 35 3.26 2.71 -3.23
C GLY A 35 3.63 2.67 -1.76
N CYS A 36 3.13 1.65 -1.06
CA CYS A 36 3.23 1.57 0.41
C CYS A 36 4.21 0.52 0.92
N GLY A 37 4.83 -0.30 0.05
CA GLY A 37 5.78 -1.33 0.45
C GLY A 37 5.16 -2.56 1.13
N ARG A 38 3.83 -2.60 1.31
CA ARG A 38 3.13 -3.75 1.89
C ARG A 38 2.98 -4.91 0.91
N THR A 39 2.91 -6.13 1.41
CA THR A 39 2.56 -7.34 0.65
C THR A 39 1.04 -7.46 0.43
N THR A 40 0.61 -8.37 -0.45
CA THR A 40 -0.82 -8.63 -0.67
C THR A 40 -1.53 -9.08 0.60
N ASP A 41 -0.90 -9.93 1.42
CA ASP A 41 -1.50 -10.44 2.66
C ASP A 41 -1.59 -9.34 3.72
N GLU A 42 -0.54 -8.51 3.85
CA GLU A 42 -0.57 -7.34 4.73
C GLU A 42 -1.68 -6.35 4.32
N ILE A 43 -1.96 -6.21 3.02
CA ILE A 43 -3.06 -5.38 2.50
C ILE A 43 -4.42 -6.02 2.80
N ALA A 44 -4.59 -7.31 2.49
CA ALA A 44 -5.86 -8.02 2.63
C ALA A 44 -6.33 -8.11 4.09
N TYR A 45 -5.39 -8.29 5.02
CA TYR A 45 -5.69 -8.49 6.43
C TYR A 45 -5.44 -7.25 7.30
N TRP A 46 -5.16 -6.08 6.71
CA TRP A 46 -4.75 -4.88 7.46
C TRP A 46 -5.71 -4.49 8.58
N GLY A 47 -7.02 -4.49 8.30
CA GLY A 47 -8.05 -4.14 9.28
C GLY A 47 -8.20 -5.16 10.41
N LEU A 48 -7.71 -6.38 10.23
CA LEU A 48 -7.73 -7.44 11.24
C LEU A 48 -6.45 -7.48 12.09
N ARG A 49 -5.38 -6.79 11.67
CA ARG A 49 -4.13 -6.72 12.42
C ARG A 49 -4.33 -5.88 13.68
N THR A 50 -3.66 -6.27 14.76
CA THR A 50 -3.53 -5.48 15.98
C THR A 50 -2.69 -4.23 15.73
N LYS A 51 -2.75 -3.25 16.65
CA LYS A 51 -1.94 -2.03 16.55
C LYS A 51 -0.44 -2.38 16.49
N ASP A 52 0.02 -3.26 17.37
CA ASP A 52 1.43 -3.65 17.46
C ASP A 52 1.92 -4.34 16.19
N GLU A 53 1.11 -5.20 15.58
CA GLU A 53 1.43 -5.80 14.28
C GLU A 53 1.52 -4.74 13.16
N ARG A 54 0.60 -3.76 13.15
CA ARG A 54 0.65 -2.66 12.17
C ARG A 54 1.90 -1.81 12.37
N ASP A 55 2.25 -1.49 13.61
CA ASP A 55 3.43 -0.70 13.95
C ASP A 55 4.72 -1.41 13.53
N ALA A 56 4.81 -2.72 13.78
CA ALA A 56 5.93 -3.54 13.34
C ALA A 56 6.07 -3.55 11.82
N ILE A 57 4.98 -3.76 11.08
CA ILE A 57 5.00 -3.70 9.62
C ILE A 57 5.44 -2.31 9.14
N MET A 58 4.88 -1.23 9.72
CA MET A 58 5.19 0.15 9.34
C MET A 58 6.67 0.51 9.54
N ALA A 59 7.32 -0.04 10.57
CA ALA A 59 8.74 0.17 10.81
C ALA A 59 9.64 -0.42 9.70
N GLU A 60 9.19 -1.45 9.01
CA GLU A 60 9.94 -2.12 7.93
C GLU A 60 9.76 -1.45 6.56
N LEU A 61 8.64 -0.77 6.31
CA LEU A 61 8.29 -0.20 5.00
C LEU A 61 9.35 0.76 4.43
N PRO A 62 9.99 1.65 5.23
CA PRO A 62 11.03 2.55 4.72
C PRO A 62 12.20 1.80 4.07
N ALA A 63 12.54 0.61 4.54
CA ALA A 63 13.59 -0.22 3.93
C ALA A 63 13.14 -0.88 2.63
N ARG A 64 11.84 -1.21 2.51
CA ARG A 64 11.25 -1.85 1.32
C ARG A 64 11.07 -0.88 0.15
N LEU A 65 10.82 0.41 0.41
CA LEU A 65 10.41 1.40 -0.60
C LEU A 65 11.49 1.84 -1.60
N PRO A 66 12.76 2.13 -1.23
CA PRO A 66 13.78 2.56 -2.17
C PRO A 66 13.99 1.62 -3.37
N PRO A 67 14.20 0.30 -3.19
CA PRO A 67 14.38 -0.60 -4.34
C PRO A 67 13.12 -0.68 -5.22
N LEU A 68 11.93 -0.53 -4.64
CA LEU A 68 10.68 -0.51 -5.39
C LEU A 68 10.55 0.74 -6.27
N LYS A 69 10.93 1.92 -5.77
CA LYS A 69 10.89 3.17 -6.56
C LYS A 69 11.77 3.09 -7.80
N VAL A 70 12.99 2.56 -7.66
CA VAL A 70 13.92 2.33 -8.78
C VAL A 70 13.28 1.41 -9.83
N LYS A 71 12.77 0.24 -9.40
CA LYS A 71 12.08 -0.69 -10.30
C LYS A 71 10.86 -0.06 -11.00
N LEU A 72 10.09 0.79 -10.32
CA LEU A 72 8.95 1.49 -10.92
C LEU A 72 9.38 2.46 -12.02
N GLU A 73 10.44 3.23 -11.78
CA GLU A 73 11.00 4.18 -12.74
C GLU A 73 11.54 3.47 -13.98
N GLU A 74 12.27 2.36 -13.81
CA GLU A 74 12.72 1.52 -14.91
C GLU A 74 11.56 0.98 -15.75
N ARG A 75 10.49 0.49 -15.08
CA ARG A 75 9.27 0.03 -15.75
C ARG A 75 8.61 1.15 -16.55
N ARG A 76 8.57 2.38 -16.03
CA ARG A 76 8.04 3.56 -16.72
C ARG A 76 8.90 3.94 -17.93
N ALA A 77 10.22 3.94 -17.79
CA ALA A 77 11.15 4.23 -18.87
C ALA A 77 11.02 3.23 -20.04
N LYS A 78 10.98 1.93 -19.73
CA LYS A 78 10.77 0.85 -20.72
C LYS A 78 9.45 1.04 -21.47
N ARG A 79 8.35 1.35 -20.78
CA ARG A 79 7.05 1.63 -21.40
C ARG A 79 7.11 2.83 -22.35
N ARG A 80 7.82 3.91 -21.97
CA ARG A 80 8.01 5.10 -22.81
C ARG A 80 8.76 4.77 -24.10
N VAL A 81 9.83 3.98 -24.03
CA VAL A 81 10.60 3.53 -25.21
C VAL A 81 9.74 2.64 -26.11
N ASN A 82 9.07 1.64 -25.55
CA ASN A 82 8.20 0.74 -26.33
C ASN A 82 7.08 1.49 -27.05
N ARG A 83 6.52 2.54 -26.43
CA ARG A 83 5.52 3.38 -27.09
C ARG A 83 6.08 4.13 -28.29
N ARG A 84 7.32 4.63 -28.21
CA ARG A 84 7.98 5.31 -29.34
C ARG A 84 8.26 4.36 -30.49
N ASN A 85 8.73 3.15 -30.20
CA ASN A 85 9.07 2.16 -31.22
C ASN A 85 7.84 1.55 -31.93
N ARG A 86 6.63 1.82 -31.42
CA ARG A 86 5.36 1.35 -32.00
C ARG A 86 4.69 2.37 -32.92
N GLY A 87 5.15 3.61 -32.93
CA GLY A 87 4.68 4.67 -33.84
C GLY A 87 5.67 4.85 -34.97
#